data_AF-A0A349K0A2-F1
#
_entry.id   AF-A0A349K0A2-F1
#
_cell.length_a   1.000
_cell.length_b   1.000
_cell.length_c   1.000
_cell.angle_alpha   90.00
_cell.angle_beta   90.00
_cell.angle_gamma   90.00
#
_symmetry.space_group_name_H-M   'P 1'
#
loop_
_entity.id
_entity.type
_entity.pdbx_description
1 polymer ?
#
loop_
_entity_poly.entity_id
_entity_poly.type
_entity_poly.pdbx_seq_one_letter_code
_entity_poly.pdbx_strand_id
1 'polypeptide(L)'
;MTAGTEHTHHLRLKETQMNLGADPCTSSENEDFEGQLREAQQQLEVLQHQREQLERQKCEMDELNQRKEEFINGQIELTERLSGSVTTIDRELFELRQELEDLEQTRQSFAAHLIRIEKVEPEGWQRESFATELSRALCMLEQAEEEFNSAVTHFAGGRTRGIFGNPSSGSKLRGGAGGGFGANFRSGLAYNLPLLVLGTLALLILLYK
;
A
#
# COMPACT_ATOMS: atom_id res chain seq x y z
N MET A 1 -18.95 31.22 0.94
CA MET A 1 -20.20 31.69 0.31
C MET A 1 -19.99 33.16 -0.05
N THR A 2 -19.49 33.43 -1.24
CA THR A 2 -19.08 34.77 -1.68
C THR A 2 -19.95 35.21 -2.85
N ALA A 3 -20.55 36.38 -2.68
CA ALA A 3 -21.55 36.99 -3.55
C ALA A 3 -21.03 37.22 -4.98
N GLY A 4 -21.75 36.69 -5.97
CA GLY A 4 -21.59 37.08 -7.36
C GLY A 4 -22.35 38.37 -7.62
N THR A 5 -21.64 39.47 -7.86
CA THR A 5 -22.23 40.73 -8.31
C THR A 5 -22.49 40.65 -9.82
N GLU A 6 -23.75 40.44 -10.20
CA GLU A 6 -24.21 40.54 -11.59
C GLU A 6 -24.18 42.02 -12.01
N HIS A 7 -23.24 42.39 -12.90
CA HIS A 7 -23.15 43.73 -13.47
C HIS A 7 -23.92 43.76 -14.80
N THR A 8 -25.22 44.03 -14.72
CA THR A 8 -26.10 44.24 -15.87
C THR A 8 -25.84 45.63 -16.47
N HIS A 9 -24.99 45.70 -17.49
CA HIS A 9 -24.77 46.95 -18.23
C HIS A 9 -25.96 47.25 -19.14
N HIS A 10 -26.76 48.23 -18.73
CA HIS A 10 -27.78 48.86 -19.57
C HIS A 10 -27.13 49.58 -20.76
N LEU A 11 -27.19 48.97 -21.94
CA LEU A 11 -26.95 49.66 -23.21
C LEU A 11 -28.14 50.59 -23.49
N ARG A 12 -27.95 51.87 -23.15
CA ARG A 12 -28.86 52.96 -23.48
C ARG A 12 -28.75 53.25 -24.97
N LEU A 13 -29.64 52.66 -25.77
CA LEU A 13 -29.84 53.01 -27.18
C LEU A 13 -30.22 54.50 -27.25
N LYS A 14 -29.30 55.33 -27.75
CA LYS A 14 -29.60 56.73 -28.07
C LYS A 14 -30.53 56.73 -29.29
N GLU A 15 -31.74 57.21 -29.04
CA GLU A 15 -32.82 57.41 -29.99
C GLU A 15 -32.39 58.38 -31.10
N THR A 16 -32.10 57.85 -32.29
CA THR A 16 -31.84 58.61 -33.50
C THR A 16 -33.17 59.16 -34.02
N GLN A 17 -33.48 60.42 -33.70
CA GLN A 17 -34.58 61.16 -34.31
C GLN A 17 -34.22 61.49 -35.77
N MET A 18 -35.00 60.96 -36.72
CA MET A 18 -34.89 61.22 -38.16
C MET A 18 -35.98 62.23 -38.55
N ASN A 19 -35.60 63.49 -38.78
CA ASN A 19 -36.46 64.54 -39.31
C ASN A 19 -36.36 64.55 -40.84
N LEU A 20 -37.41 64.12 -41.55
CA LEU A 20 -37.46 64.11 -43.02
C LEU A 20 -37.82 65.51 -43.56
N GLY A 21 -36.84 66.21 -44.10
CA GLY A 21 -37.00 67.36 -45.00
C GLY A 21 -36.16 67.15 -46.26
N ALA A 22 -36.78 67.23 -47.42
CA ALA A 22 -36.23 66.81 -48.71
C ALA A 22 -35.21 67.79 -49.35
N ASP A 23 -34.05 67.23 -49.77
CA ASP A 23 -33.04 67.54 -50.82
C ASP A 23 -32.57 69.00 -51.12
N PRO A 24 -31.29 69.28 -51.48
CA PRO A 24 -30.22 68.37 -51.96
C PRO A 24 -28.90 68.53 -51.18
N CYS A 25 -28.53 67.54 -50.35
CA CYS A 25 -27.21 67.47 -49.70
C CYS A 25 -26.78 66.01 -49.49
N THR A 26 -26.93 65.17 -50.52
CA THR A 26 -26.56 63.75 -50.45
C THR A 26 -25.05 63.55 -50.25
N SER A 27 -24.20 64.53 -50.53
CA SER A 27 -22.75 64.42 -50.30
C SER A 27 -22.38 64.48 -48.81
N SER A 28 -23.02 65.35 -48.02
CA SER A 28 -22.65 65.55 -46.61
C SER A 28 -23.08 64.36 -45.74
N GLU A 29 -24.25 63.78 -46.00
CA GLU A 29 -24.73 62.59 -45.26
C GLU A 29 -23.87 61.35 -45.57
N ASN A 30 -23.45 61.15 -46.83
CA ASN A 30 -22.58 60.03 -47.20
C ASN A 30 -21.19 60.13 -46.55
N GLU A 31 -20.63 61.34 -46.43
CA GLU A 31 -19.36 61.58 -45.72
C GLU A 31 -19.47 61.27 -44.22
N ASP A 32 -20.61 61.61 -43.58
CA ASP A 32 -20.88 61.27 -42.18
C ASP A 32 -21.08 59.75 -41.95
N PHE A 33 -21.70 59.05 -42.91
CA PHE A 33 -21.83 57.59 -42.88
C PHE A 33 -20.48 56.89 -43.07
N GLU A 34 -19.64 57.36 -43.98
CA GLU A 34 -18.29 56.84 -44.17
C GLU A 34 -17.42 57.06 -42.92
N GLY A 35 -17.56 58.23 -42.28
CA GLY A 35 -16.96 58.55 -40.99
C GLY A 35 -17.39 57.59 -39.88
N GLN A 36 -18.69 57.38 -39.69
CA GLN A 36 -19.22 56.43 -38.71
C GLN A 36 -18.82 54.98 -39.00
N LEU A 37 -18.77 54.58 -40.28
CA LEU A 37 -18.31 53.25 -40.67
C LEU A 37 -16.83 53.05 -40.31
N ARG A 38 -15.99 54.07 -40.58
CA ARG A 38 -14.56 54.06 -40.23
C ARG A 38 -14.36 54.07 -38.72
N GLU A 39 -15.17 54.82 -37.98
CA GLU A 39 -15.17 54.83 -36.51
C GLU A 39 -15.60 53.48 -35.92
N ALA A 40 -16.64 52.86 -36.48
CA ALA A 40 -17.10 51.53 -36.09
C ALA A 40 -16.08 50.43 -36.43
N GLN A 41 -15.39 50.51 -37.57
CA GLN A 41 -14.27 49.63 -37.92
C GLN A 41 -13.13 49.78 -36.92
N GLN A 42 -12.77 51.01 -36.55
CA GLN A 42 -11.72 51.28 -35.58
C GLN A 42 -12.10 50.76 -34.18
N GLN A 43 -13.37 50.90 -33.77
CA GLN A 43 -13.87 50.32 -32.53
C GLN A 43 -13.84 48.78 -32.55
N LEU A 44 -14.13 48.15 -33.69
CA LEU A 44 -14.01 46.70 -33.85
C LEU A 44 -12.56 46.22 -33.70
N GLU A 45 -11.59 46.93 -34.27
CA GLU A 45 -10.16 46.61 -34.12
C GLU A 45 -9.71 46.71 -32.66
N VAL A 46 -10.13 47.78 -31.96
CA VAL A 46 -9.82 47.94 -30.52
C VAL A 46 -10.44 46.81 -29.69
N LEU A 47 -11.70 46.44 -29.97
CA LEU A 47 -12.37 45.34 -29.28
C LEU A 47 -11.73 43.98 -29.60
N GLN A 48 -11.29 43.75 -30.83
CA GLN A 48 -10.55 42.53 -31.21
C GLN A 48 -9.22 42.45 -30.47
N HIS A 49 -8.48 43.56 -30.38
CA HIS A 49 -7.22 43.59 -29.64
C HIS A 49 -7.43 43.33 -28.14
N GLN A 50 -8.48 43.93 -27.55
CA GLN A 50 -8.85 43.66 -26.15
C GLN A 50 -9.26 42.20 -25.95
N ARG A 51 -10.05 41.62 -26.87
CA ARG A 51 -10.41 40.20 -26.86
C ARG A 51 -9.18 39.30 -26.86
N GLU A 52 -8.21 39.57 -27.73
CA GLU A 52 -6.99 38.79 -27.85
C GLU A 52 -6.13 38.87 -26.57
N GLN A 53 -6.00 40.06 -25.97
CA GLN A 53 -5.30 40.22 -24.70
C GLN A 53 -5.98 39.44 -23.57
N LEU A 54 -7.32 39.48 -23.53
CA LEU A 54 -8.11 38.79 -22.51
C LEU A 54 -8.03 37.27 -22.69
N GLU A 55 -8.01 36.78 -23.93
CA GLU A 55 -7.80 35.37 -24.25
C GLU A 55 -6.41 34.89 -23.83
N ARG A 56 -5.35 35.67 -24.07
CA ARG A 56 -4.00 35.35 -23.60
C ARG A 56 -3.93 35.26 -22.07
N GLN A 57 -4.48 36.24 -21.37
CA GLN A 57 -4.54 36.22 -19.90
C GLN A 57 -5.34 35.02 -19.39
N LYS A 58 -6.45 34.67 -20.06
CA LYS A 58 -7.23 33.48 -19.73
C LYS A 58 -6.40 32.21 -19.90
N CYS A 59 -5.69 32.05 -21.01
CA CYS A 59 -4.81 30.89 -21.23
C CYS A 59 -3.73 30.77 -20.15
N GLU A 60 -3.07 31.88 -19.78
CA GLU A 60 -2.08 31.89 -18.70
C GLU A 60 -2.68 31.46 -17.35
N MET A 61 -3.90 31.93 -17.02
CA MET A 61 -4.60 31.53 -15.81
C MET A 61 -5.02 30.06 -15.84
N ASP A 62 -5.48 29.57 -16.98
CA ASP A 62 -5.89 28.19 -17.16
C ASP A 62 -4.69 27.24 -17.00
N GLU A 63 -3.53 27.57 -17.57
CA GLU A 63 -2.29 26.80 -17.38
C GLU A 63 -1.84 26.75 -15.91
N LEU A 64 -1.91 27.89 -15.21
CA LEU A 64 -1.55 27.94 -13.79
C LEU A 64 -2.54 27.14 -12.93
N ASN A 65 -3.83 27.19 -13.25
CA ASN A 65 -4.85 26.38 -12.58
C ASN A 65 -4.62 24.88 -12.82
N GLN A 66 -4.30 24.48 -14.05
CA GLN A 66 -3.99 23.09 -14.35
C GLN A 66 -2.78 22.60 -13.54
N ARG A 67 -1.67 23.34 -13.52
CA ARG A 67 -0.49 22.98 -12.71
C ARG A 67 -0.79 22.91 -11.22
N LYS A 68 -1.64 23.81 -10.72
CA LYS A 68 -2.09 23.80 -9.32
C LYS A 68 -2.92 22.55 -9.02
N GLU A 69 -3.82 22.17 -9.90
CA GLU A 69 -4.65 20.97 -9.75
C GLU A 69 -3.80 19.70 -9.77
N GLU A 70 -2.86 19.59 -10.71
CA GLU A 70 -1.88 18.49 -10.77
C GLU A 70 -1.07 18.40 -9.47
N PHE A 71 -0.61 19.54 -8.95
CA PHE A 71 0.11 19.58 -7.68
C PHE A 71 -0.76 19.13 -6.49
N ILE A 72 -1.99 19.63 -6.38
CA ILE A 72 -2.90 19.27 -5.27
C ILE A 72 -3.23 17.78 -5.34
N ASN A 73 -3.52 17.25 -6.53
CA ASN A 73 -3.80 15.83 -6.72
C ASN A 73 -2.59 14.98 -6.34
N GLY A 74 -1.39 15.34 -6.79
CA GLY A 74 -0.16 14.65 -6.42
C GLY A 74 0.14 14.77 -4.91
N GLN A 75 -0.14 15.92 -4.30
CA GLN A 75 0.02 16.12 -2.86
C GLN A 75 -0.92 15.21 -2.06
N ILE A 76 -2.20 15.10 -2.46
CA ILE A 76 -3.18 14.24 -1.81
C ILE A 76 -2.74 12.77 -1.93
N GLU A 77 -2.41 12.31 -3.14
CA GLU A 77 -1.99 10.92 -3.38
C GLU A 77 -0.74 10.56 -2.56
N LEU A 78 0.29 11.41 -2.61
CA LEU A 78 1.52 11.16 -1.86
C LEU A 78 1.27 11.18 -0.35
N THR A 79 0.45 12.11 0.14
CA THR A 79 0.14 12.19 1.57
C THR A 79 -0.60 10.95 2.04
N GLU A 80 -1.58 10.47 1.28
CA GLU A 80 -2.32 9.24 1.59
C GLU A 80 -1.39 8.02 1.58
N ARG A 81 -0.57 7.87 0.54
CA ARG A 81 0.39 6.76 0.43
C ARG A 81 1.42 6.76 1.55
N LEU A 82 1.96 7.92 1.89
CA LEU A 82 2.93 8.06 2.98
C LEU A 82 2.26 7.78 4.33
N SER A 83 1.07 8.32 4.58
CA SER A 83 0.31 8.08 5.82
C SER A 83 0.00 6.59 6.03
N GLY A 84 -0.47 5.91 4.96
CA GLY A 84 -0.73 4.46 5.01
C GLY A 84 0.55 3.64 5.22
N SER A 85 1.65 4.05 4.59
CA SER A 85 2.95 3.38 4.76
C SER A 85 3.49 3.54 6.17
N VAL A 86 3.42 4.75 6.74
CA VAL A 86 3.83 5.02 8.14
C VAL A 86 3.01 4.16 9.09
N THR A 87 1.68 4.12 8.95
CA THR A 87 0.80 3.30 9.79
C THR A 87 1.15 1.82 9.71
N THR A 88 1.47 1.33 8.51
CA THR A 88 1.87 -0.07 8.31
C THR A 88 3.21 -0.37 8.98
N ILE A 89 4.18 0.54 8.84
CA ILE A 89 5.49 0.44 9.50
C ILE A 89 5.32 0.43 11.02
N ASP A 90 4.49 1.31 11.57
CA ASP A 90 4.24 1.37 13.01
C ASP A 90 3.64 0.07 13.55
N ARG A 91 2.71 -0.55 12.81
CA ARG A 91 2.15 -1.87 13.15
C ARG A 91 3.25 -2.94 13.13
N GLU A 92 4.06 -3.00 12.09
CA GLU A 92 5.17 -3.97 11.98
C GLU A 92 6.23 -3.77 13.08
N LEU A 93 6.54 -2.53 13.43
CA LEU A 93 7.45 -2.21 14.53
C LEU A 93 6.89 -2.66 15.88
N PHE A 94 5.58 -2.52 16.10
CA PHE A 94 4.93 -3.04 17.29
C PHE A 94 5.01 -4.56 17.36
N GLU A 95 4.68 -5.26 16.26
CA GLU A 95 4.77 -6.72 16.16
C GLU A 95 6.20 -7.23 16.38
N LEU A 96 7.20 -6.56 15.80
CA LEU A 96 8.62 -6.87 16.04
C LEU A 96 9.03 -6.70 17.50
N ARG A 97 8.53 -5.68 18.19
CA ARG A 97 8.82 -5.46 19.62
C ARG A 97 8.21 -6.57 20.48
N GLN A 98 6.99 -6.99 20.17
CA GLN A 98 6.35 -8.11 20.85
C GLN A 98 7.12 -9.41 20.61
N GLU A 99 7.48 -9.71 19.36
CA GLU A 99 8.30 -10.89 19.03
C GLU A 99 9.66 -10.87 19.76
N LEU A 100 10.27 -9.70 19.91
CA LEU A 100 11.52 -9.55 20.66
C LEU A 100 11.33 -9.85 22.15
N GLU A 101 10.25 -9.36 22.75
CA GLU A 101 9.92 -9.62 24.15
C GLU A 101 9.66 -11.11 24.40
N ASP A 102 8.89 -11.77 23.53
CA ASP A 102 8.65 -13.21 23.59
C ASP A 102 9.96 -14.01 23.50
N LEU A 103 10.87 -13.59 22.62
CA LEU A 103 12.18 -14.23 22.46
C LEU A 103 13.06 -14.02 23.71
N GLU A 104 13.05 -12.83 24.30
CA GLU A 104 13.80 -12.54 25.52
C GLU A 104 13.28 -13.34 26.71
N GLN A 105 11.96 -13.46 26.86
CA GLN A 105 11.33 -14.32 27.87
C GLN A 105 11.73 -15.78 27.67
N THR A 106 11.68 -16.28 26.43
CA THR A 106 12.09 -17.65 26.10
C THR A 106 13.56 -17.88 26.42
N ARG A 107 14.45 -16.93 26.06
CA ARG A 107 15.88 -16.99 26.40
C ARG A 107 16.09 -17.06 27.91
N GLN A 108 15.36 -16.27 28.68
CA GLN A 108 15.48 -16.26 30.14
C GLN A 108 15.01 -17.59 30.74
N SER A 109 13.90 -18.16 30.24
CA SER A 109 13.41 -19.48 30.62
C SER A 109 14.47 -20.56 30.35
N PHE A 110 15.03 -20.59 29.14
CA PHE A 110 16.08 -21.55 28.77
C PHE A 110 17.34 -21.41 29.61
N ALA A 111 17.80 -20.18 29.86
CA ALA A 111 18.94 -19.94 30.73
C ALA A 111 18.68 -20.47 32.16
N ALA A 112 17.47 -20.28 32.69
CA ALA A 112 17.09 -20.81 33.99
C ALA A 112 17.09 -22.35 34.01
N HIS A 113 16.56 -22.99 32.97
CA HIS A 113 16.60 -24.46 32.83
C HIS A 113 18.03 -25.00 32.72
N LEU A 114 18.90 -24.36 31.93
CA LEU A 114 20.31 -24.72 31.82
C LEU A 114 21.03 -24.68 33.17
N ILE A 115 20.86 -23.59 33.92
CA ILE A 115 21.44 -23.45 35.27
C ILE A 115 20.94 -24.56 36.22
N ARG A 116 19.65 -24.92 36.13
CA ARG A 116 19.09 -26.01 36.95
C ARG A 116 19.72 -27.36 36.60
N ILE A 117 19.87 -27.65 35.30
CA ILE A 117 20.47 -28.91 34.82
C ILE A 117 21.95 -28.98 35.20
N GLU A 118 22.72 -27.89 35.01
CA GLU A 118 24.15 -27.84 35.33
C GLU A 118 24.43 -28.02 36.84
N LYS A 119 23.51 -27.57 37.70
CA LYS A 119 23.61 -27.74 39.16
C LYS A 119 23.38 -29.18 39.63
N VAL A 120 22.84 -30.05 38.77
CA VAL A 120 22.63 -31.46 39.13
C VAL A 120 23.96 -32.19 39.07
N GLU A 121 24.52 -32.52 40.24
CA GLU A 121 25.75 -33.30 40.36
C GLU A 121 25.42 -34.72 40.88
N PRO A 122 25.40 -35.75 39.99
CA PRO A 122 25.00 -37.11 40.35
C PRO A 122 25.99 -37.82 41.28
N GLU A 123 27.26 -37.40 41.29
CA GLU A 123 28.36 -38.00 42.07
C GLU A 123 28.21 -37.76 43.58
N GLY A 124 27.43 -36.75 44.00
CA GLY A 124 27.23 -36.37 45.40
C GLY A 124 26.02 -37.00 46.09
N TRP A 125 25.25 -37.85 45.40
CA TRP A 125 23.99 -38.38 45.93
C TRP A 125 24.20 -39.49 46.97
N GLN A 126 23.47 -39.39 48.09
CA GLN A 126 23.47 -40.44 49.11
C GLN A 126 22.72 -41.68 48.62
N ARG A 127 23.16 -42.87 49.05
CA ARG A 127 22.60 -44.15 48.56
C ARG A 127 21.14 -44.32 48.96
N GLU A 128 20.74 -43.76 50.10
CA GLU A 128 19.36 -43.79 50.60
C GLU A 128 18.42 -42.87 49.80
N SER A 129 18.92 -41.76 49.24
CA SER A 129 18.12 -40.77 48.50
C SER A 129 18.34 -40.79 46.98
N PHE A 130 19.20 -41.68 46.47
CA PHE A 130 19.56 -41.77 45.06
C PHE A 130 18.34 -41.91 44.13
N ALA A 131 17.42 -42.81 44.45
CA ALA A 131 16.22 -43.04 43.63
C ALA A 131 15.31 -41.80 43.57
N THR A 132 15.18 -41.07 44.67
CA THR A 132 14.37 -39.84 44.72
C THR A 132 15.03 -38.68 43.99
N GLU A 133 16.35 -38.49 44.12
CA GLU A 133 17.08 -37.43 43.42
C GLU A 133 17.18 -37.70 41.92
N LEU A 134 17.35 -38.96 41.51
CA LEU A 134 17.30 -39.35 40.10
C LEU A 134 15.93 -39.06 39.48
N SER A 135 14.85 -39.40 40.18
CA SER A 135 13.48 -39.12 39.70
C SER A 135 13.24 -37.62 39.58
N ARG A 136 13.75 -36.82 40.53
CA ARG A 136 13.70 -35.36 40.47
C ARG A 136 14.49 -34.81 39.28
N ALA A 137 15.72 -35.28 39.06
CA ALA A 137 16.56 -34.84 37.95
C ALA A 137 15.93 -35.17 36.58
N LEU A 138 15.33 -36.36 36.44
CA LEU A 138 14.58 -36.73 35.23
C LEU A 138 13.37 -35.82 35.00
N CYS A 139 12.60 -35.52 36.04
CA CYS A 139 11.49 -34.56 35.95
C CYS A 139 11.96 -33.15 35.53
N MET A 140 13.13 -32.70 36.02
CA MET A 140 13.70 -31.42 35.58
C MET A 140 14.09 -31.42 34.09
N LEU A 141 14.59 -32.54 33.56
CA LEU A 141 14.91 -32.70 32.15
C LEU A 141 13.63 -32.72 31.28
N GLU A 142 12.61 -33.47 31.70
CA GLU A 142 11.31 -33.52 31.02
C GLU A 142 10.68 -32.13 30.94
N GLN A 143 10.73 -31.36 32.03
CA GLN A 143 10.22 -29.98 32.06
C GLN A 143 10.99 -29.05 31.09
N ALA A 144 12.31 -29.20 30.99
CA ALA A 144 13.11 -28.42 30.05
C ALA A 144 12.82 -28.81 28.58
N GLU A 145 12.58 -30.09 28.31
CA GLU A 145 12.20 -30.58 26.97
C GLU A 145 10.81 -30.09 26.55
N GLU A 146 9.84 -30.10 27.48
CA GLU A 146 8.50 -29.57 27.24
C GLU A 146 8.55 -28.07 26.91
N GLU A 147 9.28 -27.28 27.70
CA GLU A 147 9.47 -25.84 27.48
C GLU A 147 10.14 -25.56 26.13
N PHE A 148 11.15 -26.36 25.75
CA PHE A 148 11.80 -26.23 24.45
C PHE A 148 10.84 -26.52 23.28
N ASN A 149 10.08 -27.61 23.36
CA ASN A 149 9.11 -27.97 22.33
C ASN A 149 7.98 -26.92 22.24
N SER A 150 7.50 -26.43 23.39
CA SER A 150 6.52 -25.34 23.46
C SER A 150 7.03 -24.10 22.71
N ALA A 151 8.25 -23.65 23.01
CA ALA A 151 8.87 -22.53 22.30
C ALA A 151 9.01 -22.78 20.79
N VAL A 152 9.46 -23.97 20.36
CA VAL A 152 9.54 -24.33 18.93
C VAL A 152 8.19 -24.18 18.25
N THR A 153 7.11 -24.64 18.88
CA THR A 153 5.76 -24.51 18.32
C THR A 153 5.26 -23.07 18.30
N HIS A 154 5.55 -22.29 19.35
CA HIS A 154 5.20 -20.87 19.45
C HIS A 154 5.84 -20.05 18.30
N PHE A 155 7.10 -20.31 17.99
CA PHE A 155 7.84 -19.59 16.94
C PHE A 155 7.79 -20.26 15.55
N ALA A 156 7.08 -21.39 15.41
CA ALA A 156 7.04 -22.16 14.16
C ALA A 156 6.46 -21.37 12.96
N GLY A 157 5.52 -20.47 13.23
CA GLY A 157 4.87 -19.63 12.22
C GLY A 157 5.51 -18.25 12.03
N GLY A 158 6.47 -17.87 12.88
CA GLY A 158 7.03 -16.52 12.94
C GLY A 158 8.36 -16.35 12.19
N ARG A 159 8.86 -15.11 12.18
CA ARG A 159 10.17 -14.74 11.59
C ARG A 159 11.35 -15.45 12.27
N THR A 160 11.21 -15.78 13.54
CA THR A 160 12.26 -16.35 14.41
C THR A 160 12.39 -17.88 14.33
N ARG A 161 11.65 -18.55 13.42
CA ARG A 161 11.71 -20.01 13.25
C ARG A 161 13.13 -20.57 13.07
N GLY A 162 14.03 -19.81 12.44
CA GLY A 162 15.40 -20.23 12.19
C GLY A 162 16.26 -20.41 13.44
N ILE A 163 15.87 -19.82 14.57
CA ILE A 163 16.66 -19.81 15.82
C ILE A 163 16.67 -21.19 16.49
N PHE A 164 15.57 -21.93 16.40
CA PHE A 164 15.40 -23.21 17.11
C PHE A 164 15.89 -24.42 16.30
N GLY A 165 16.52 -24.19 15.14
CA GLY A 165 16.98 -25.24 14.24
C GLY A 165 15.84 -25.95 13.51
N ASN A 166 16.15 -26.59 12.38
CA ASN A 166 15.18 -27.47 11.74
C ASN A 166 14.95 -28.66 12.68
N PRO A 167 13.70 -29.01 13.05
CA PRO A 167 13.41 -30.10 14.00
C PRO A 167 13.88 -31.49 13.53
N SER A 168 14.50 -31.59 12.36
CA SER A 168 15.12 -32.82 11.83
C SER A 168 16.53 -33.13 12.37
N SER A 169 17.19 -32.22 13.07
CA SER A 169 18.61 -32.41 13.47
C SER A 169 18.80 -33.01 14.87
N GLY A 170 17.75 -33.13 15.68
CA GLY A 170 17.89 -33.39 17.11
C GLY A 170 16.87 -34.34 17.71
N SER A 171 16.49 -35.43 17.02
CA SER A 171 15.95 -36.64 17.66
C SER A 171 15.68 -37.69 16.58
N LYS A 172 16.65 -38.58 16.35
CA LYS A 172 16.37 -39.89 15.76
C LYS A 172 16.16 -40.92 16.87
N LEU A 173 15.31 -40.62 17.85
CA LEU A 173 14.88 -41.61 18.86
C LEU A 173 13.49 -41.27 19.42
N ARG A 174 12.44 -41.39 18.59
CA ARG A 174 11.17 -42.04 18.96
C ARG A 174 10.19 -41.97 17.79
N GLY A 175 9.59 -43.10 17.47
CA GLY A 175 8.49 -43.17 16.52
C GLY A 175 7.30 -42.35 17.02
N GLY A 176 6.81 -41.46 16.17
CA GLY A 176 5.62 -40.65 16.41
C GLY A 176 5.28 -39.91 15.12
N ALA A 177 4.34 -40.45 14.37
CA ALA A 177 3.85 -39.90 13.12
C ALA A 177 3.26 -38.50 13.35
N GLY A 178 3.91 -37.44 12.84
CA GLY A 178 3.36 -36.08 13.03
C GLY A 178 3.94 -34.94 12.20
N GLY A 179 4.92 -35.15 11.30
CA GLY A 179 5.65 -34.02 10.71
C GLY A 179 6.07 -34.16 9.24
N GLY A 180 5.36 -34.94 8.42
CA GLY A 180 5.89 -35.27 7.09
C GLY A 180 4.91 -35.51 5.95
N PHE A 181 3.59 -35.34 6.12
CA PHE A 181 2.67 -35.65 5.01
C PHE A 181 2.89 -34.71 3.81
N GLY A 182 3.02 -33.39 4.00
CA GLY A 182 3.22 -32.45 2.89
C GLY A 182 4.56 -32.60 2.15
N ALA A 183 5.66 -32.86 2.89
CA ALA A 183 6.99 -33.02 2.33
C ALA A 183 7.16 -34.38 1.60
N ASN A 184 6.56 -35.45 2.13
CA ASN A 184 6.56 -36.76 1.49
C ASN A 184 5.58 -36.82 0.30
N PHE A 185 4.44 -36.12 0.35
CA PHE A 185 3.50 -36.04 -0.78
C PHE A 185 4.10 -35.26 -1.96
N ARG A 186 4.87 -34.20 -1.70
CA ARG A 186 5.60 -33.45 -2.75
C ARG A 186 6.68 -34.30 -3.42
N SER A 187 7.33 -35.17 -2.65
CA SER A 187 8.34 -36.10 -3.18
C SER A 187 7.70 -37.27 -3.95
N GLY A 188 6.51 -37.74 -3.57
CA GLY A 188 5.75 -38.75 -4.31
C GLY A 188 5.11 -38.23 -5.60
N LEU A 189 4.65 -36.97 -5.62
CA LEU A 189 4.09 -36.32 -6.82
C LEU A 189 5.15 -36.11 -7.91
N ALA A 190 6.39 -35.81 -7.53
CA ALA A 190 7.49 -35.61 -8.48
C ALA A 190 7.81 -36.90 -9.29
N TYR A 191 7.65 -38.08 -8.69
CA TYR A 191 7.95 -39.35 -9.37
C TYR A 191 6.78 -39.87 -10.24
N ASN A 192 5.53 -39.53 -9.92
CA ASN A 192 4.35 -39.98 -10.67
C ASN A 192 3.85 -38.95 -11.70
N LEU A 193 4.42 -37.73 -11.71
CA LEU A 193 4.06 -36.65 -12.65
C LEU A 193 4.16 -37.06 -14.13
N PRO A 194 5.21 -37.77 -14.59
CA PRO A 194 5.31 -38.17 -15.99
C PRO A 194 4.20 -39.14 -16.42
N LEU A 195 3.82 -40.09 -15.55
CA LEU A 195 2.76 -41.07 -15.79
C LEU A 195 1.37 -40.44 -15.80
N LEU A 196 1.12 -39.49 -14.88
CA LEU A 196 -0.17 -38.81 -14.78
C LEU A 196 -0.40 -37.89 -15.99
N VAL A 197 0.63 -37.17 -16.45
CA VAL A 197 0.55 -36.34 -17.67
C VAL A 197 0.35 -37.19 -18.92
N LEU A 198 1.05 -38.32 -19.06
CA LEU A 198 0.84 -39.24 -20.19
C LEU A 198 -0.57 -39.85 -20.17
N GLY A 199 -1.06 -40.23 -18.98
CA GLY A 199 -2.40 -40.78 -18.80
C GLY A 199 -3.51 -39.78 -19.16
N THR A 200 -3.40 -38.52 -18.74
CA THR A 200 -4.39 -37.49 -19.08
C THR A 200 -4.32 -37.10 -20.56
N LEU A 201 -3.13 -37.06 -21.17
CA LEU A 201 -3.00 -36.82 -22.61
C LEU A 201 -3.66 -37.93 -23.43
N ALA A 202 -3.43 -39.20 -23.07
CA ALA A 202 -4.05 -40.33 -23.75
C ALA A 202 -5.58 -40.30 -23.64
N LEU A 203 -6.11 -39.93 -22.46
CA LEU A 203 -7.56 -39.82 -22.23
C LEU A 203 -8.17 -38.67 -23.03
N LEU A 204 -7.48 -37.52 -23.13
CA LEU A 204 -7.92 -36.40 -23.96
C LEU A 204 -7.94 -36.74 -25.44
N ILE A 205 -6.93 -37.47 -25.95
CA ILE A 205 -6.89 -37.94 -27.35
C ILE A 205 -8.05 -38.89 -27.63
N LEU A 206 -8.40 -39.76 -26.67
CA LEU A 206 -9.50 -40.71 -26.81
C LEU A 206 -10.87 -40.03 -26.71
N LEU A 207 -11.01 -38.93 -25.97
CA LEU A 207 -12.24 -38.14 -25.89
C LEU A 207 -12.47 -37.22 -27.10
N TYR A 208 -11.40 -36.75 -27.75
CA TYR A 208 -11.47 -35.87 -28.91
C TYR A 208 -11.46 -36.60 -30.27
N LYS A 209 -11.38 -37.93 -30.25
CA LYS A 209 -11.41 -38.79 -31.44
C LYS A 209 -12.68 -39.62 -31.45
#